data_AF-A0A2S7KAS1-F1
#
_entry.id   AF-A0A2S7KAS1-F1
#
_cell.length_a   1.000
_cell.length_b   1.000
_cell.length_c   1.000
_cell.angle_alpha   90.00
_cell.angle_beta   90.00
_cell.angle_gamma   90.00
#
_symmetry.space_group_name_H-M   'P 1'
#
loop_
_entity.id
_entity.type
_entity.pdbx_description
1 polymer ?
#
loop_
_entity_poly.entity_id
_entity_poly.type
_entity_poly.pdbx_seq_one_letter_code
_entity_poly.pdbx_strand_id
1 'polypeptide(L)'
;MAEKITVHDPRGYPPKVEGKRLANRTETLDGKVLYLIDCLFDNADVFMEQLRLWFAEHLPGVETRIIRPKESWVDDPEMRARVVADGDAAIIGVGL
;
A
#
# COMPACT_ATOMS: atom_id res chain seq x y z
N MET A 1 56.83 25.70 -4.12
CA MET A 1 56.35 24.37 -4.55
C MET A 1 54.84 24.47 -4.71
N ALA A 2 54.25 23.90 -5.76
CA ALA A 2 52.80 23.96 -5.95
C ALA A 2 52.10 23.01 -4.97
N GLU A 3 51.05 23.49 -4.29
CA GLU A 3 50.20 22.66 -3.43
C GLU A 3 49.31 21.75 -4.26
N LYS A 4 49.06 20.54 -3.73
CA LYS A 4 48.15 19.58 -4.35
C LYS A 4 46.71 19.93 -3.99
N ILE A 5 45.82 19.81 -4.97
CA ILE A 5 44.37 19.85 -4.76
C ILE A 5 43.78 18.44 -4.83
N THR A 6 42.74 18.20 -4.05
CA THR A 6 41.94 16.97 -4.13
C THR A 6 40.84 17.17 -5.17
N VAL A 7 40.75 16.27 -6.13
CA VAL A 7 39.69 16.26 -7.16
C VAL A 7 38.82 15.03 -6.93
N HIS A 8 37.53 15.23 -6.72
CA HIS A 8 36.56 14.14 -6.58
C HIS A 8 36.01 13.73 -7.95
N ASP A 9 35.87 12.42 -8.18
CA ASP A 9 35.22 11.90 -9.37
C ASP A 9 33.69 12.11 -9.25
N PRO A 10 33.05 12.87 -10.16
CA PRO A 10 31.61 13.11 -10.11
C PRO A 10 30.78 11.87 -10.48
N ARG A 11 31.42 10.79 -10.94
CA ARG A 11 30.74 9.53 -11.26
C ARG A 11 30.43 8.78 -9.97
N GLY A 12 29.16 8.84 -9.55
CA GLY A 12 28.65 7.99 -8.47
C GLY A 12 28.61 6.52 -8.87
N TYR A 13 28.52 5.63 -7.88
CA TYR A 13 28.22 4.23 -8.11
C TYR A 13 26.70 4.05 -8.04
N PRO A 14 26.05 3.43 -9.04
CA PRO A 14 24.64 3.15 -8.95
C PRO A 14 24.38 2.24 -7.74
N PRO A 15 23.31 2.48 -6.96
CA PRO A 15 22.97 1.61 -5.86
C PRO A 15 22.67 0.20 -6.38
N LYS A 16 22.93 -0.80 -5.55
CA LYS A 16 22.47 -2.17 -5.83
C LYS A 16 20.94 -2.16 -5.88
N VAL A 17 20.38 -2.43 -7.06
CA VAL A 17 18.93 -2.55 -7.24
C VAL A 17 18.52 -3.97 -6.91
N GLU A 18 17.69 -4.13 -5.88
CA GLU A 18 17.07 -5.42 -5.55
C GLU A 18 15.60 -5.39 -5.97
N GLY A 19 15.22 -6.33 -6.83
CA GLY A 19 13.83 -6.45 -7.29
C GLY A 19 12.93 -6.91 -6.14
N LYS A 20 11.91 -6.13 -5.83
CA LYS A 20 10.84 -6.55 -4.92
C LYS A 20 9.75 -7.26 -5.74
N ARG A 21 9.36 -8.47 -5.32
CA ARG A 21 8.18 -9.12 -5.91
C ARG A 21 6.92 -8.40 -5.44
N LEU A 22 5.93 -8.36 -6.33
CA LEU A 22 4.56 -8.04 -5.96
C LEU A 22 4.03 -9.08 -4.98
N ALA A 23 3.00 -8.70 -4.22
CA ALA A 23 2.27 -9.65 -3.38
C ALA A 23 1.77 -10.83 -4.22
N ASN A 24 1.77 -12.03 -3.63
CA ASN A 24 1.23 -13.21 -4.29
C ASN A 24 -0.27 -13.01 -4.53
N ARG A 25 -0.74 -13.41 -5.71
CA ARG A 25 -2.16 -13.35 -6.05
C ARG A 25 -2.89 -14.49 -5.37
N THR A 26 -3.94 -14.18 -4.62
CA THR A 26 -4.86 -15.19 -4.08
C THR A 26 -5.72 -15.77 -5.21
N GLU A 27 -5.95 -17.08 -5.18
CA GLU A 27 -6.74 -17.79 -6.22
C GLU A 27 -8.23 -17.41 -6.19
N THR A 28 -8.76 -17.12 -4.99
CA THR A 28 -10.14 -16.70 -4.76
C THR A 28 -10.21 -15.69 -3.60
N LEU A 29 -11.28 -14.90 -3.57
CA LEU A 29 -11.61 -14.02 -2.44
C LEU A 29 -12.70 -14.61 -1.53
N ASP A 30 -13.32 -15.72 -1.92
CA ASP A 30 -14.37 -16.35 -1.12
C ASP A 30 -13.82 -16.85 0.22
N GLY A 31 -14.51 -16.49 1.32
CA GLY A 31 -14.07 -16.75 2.68
C GLY A 31 -12.84 -15.96 3.14
N LYS A 32 -12.42 -14.92 2.38
CA LYS A 32 -11.22 -14.12 2.67
C LYS A 32 -11.52 -12.78 3.30
N VAL A 33 -10.54 -12.26 4.03
CA VAL A 33 -10.57 -10.90 4.55
C VAL A 33 -9.91 -9.94 3.56
N LEU A 34 -10.71 -9.02 3.03
CA LEU A 34 -10.27 -7.97 2.11
C LEU A 34 -10.25 -6.61 2.82
N TYR A 35 -9.05 -6.04 2.99
CA TYR A 35 -8.93 -4.68 3.50
C TYR A 35 -9.17 -3.64 2.41
N LEU A 36 -10.04 -2.68 2.71
CA LEU A 36 -10.30 -1.49 1.91
C LEU A 36 -9.58 -0.32 2.57
N ILE A 37 -8.41 0.04 2.05
CA ILE A 37 -7.55 1.07 2.62
C ILE A 37 -7.92 2.42 2.02
N ASP A 38 -8.53 3.28 2.84
CA ASP A 38 -8.79 4.67 2.51
C ASP A 38 -7.59 5.52 2.92
N CYS A 39 -6.83 6.01 1.93
CA CYS A 39 -5.61 6.79 2.16
C CYS A 39 -5.87 8.29 2.39
N LEU A 40 -7.10 8.69 2.75
CA LEU A 40 -7.45 10.07 3.08
C LEU A 40 -7.26 11.04 1.90
N PHE A 41 -7.51 10.56 0.69
CA PHE A 41 -7.66 11.40 -0.50
C PHE A 41 -9.11 11.84 -0.66
N ASP A 42 -9.36 12.95 -1.35
CA ASP A 42 -10.70 13.49 -1.55
C ASP A 42 -11.65 12.43 -2.12
N ASN A 43 -12.77 12.21 -1.42
CA ASN A 43 -13.82 11.24 -1.75
C ASN A 43 -13.39 9.76 -1.77
N ALA A 44 -12.17 9.41 -1.33
CA ALA A 44 -11.75 8.02 -1.22
C ALA A 44 -12.62 7.23 -0.23
N ASP A 45 -13.09 7.87 0.83
CA ASP A 45 -14.01 7.30 1.81
C ASP A 45 -15.35 6.89 1.20
N VAL A 46 -15.96 7.78 0.40
CA VAL A 46 -17.23 7.52 -0.28
C VAL A 46 -17.08 6.33 -1.23
N PHE A 47 -16.00 6.30 -2.01
CA PHE A 47 -15.72 5.20 -2.92
C PHE A 47 -15.50 3.87 -2.18
N MET A 48 -14.73 3.88 -1.08
CA MET A 48 -14.50 2.66 -0.29
C MET A 48 -15.77 2.12 0.33
N GLU A 49 -16.68 2.99 0.78
CA GLU A 49 -17.98 2.56 1.29
C GLU A 49 -18.86 1.97 0.19
N GLN A 50 -18.90 2.58 -1.01
CA GLN A 50 -19.63 2.00 -2.15
C GLN A 50 -19.05 0.64 -2.55
N LEU A 51 -17.73 0.49 -2.54
CA LEU A 51 -17.07 -0.77 -2.83
C LEU A 51 -17.41 -1.83 -1.77
N ARG A 52 -17.41 -1.47 -0.49
CA ARG A 52 -17.83 -2.35 0.62
C ARG A 52 -19.26 -2.85 0.43
N LEU A 53 -20.18 -1.96 0.06
CA LEU A 53 -21.58 -2.31 -0.22
C LEU A 53 -21.70 -3.23 -1.43
N TRP A 54 -20.96 -2.94 -2.50
CA TRP A 54 -20.96 -3.77 -3.70
C TRP A 54 -20.48 -5.21 -3.41
N PHE A 55 -19.41 -5.38 -2.62
CA PHE A 55 -18.96 -6.69 -2.18
C PHE A 55 -20.01 -7.42 -1.34
N ALA A 56 -20.67 -6.73 -0.41
CA ALA A 56 -21.72 -7.33 0.41
C ALA A 56 -22.91 -7.85 -0.44
N GLU A 57 -23.25 -7.16 -1.54
CA GLU A 57 -24.33 -7.56 -2.44
C GLU A 57 -23.92 -8.68 -3.41
N HIS A 58 -22.73 -8.58 -4.01
CA HIS A 58 -22.34 -9.42 -5.14
C HIS A 58 -21.39 -10.57 -4.77
N LEU A 59 -20.65 -10.42 -3.68
CA LEU A 59 -19.65 -11.38 -3.20
C LEU A 59 -19.71 -11.50 -1.66
N PRO A 60 -20.86 -11.92 -1.09
CA PRO A 60 -21.09 -11.92 0.36
C PRO A 60 -20.15 -12.84 1.16
N GLY A 61 -19.47 -13.78 0.49
CA GLY A 61 -18.44 -14.61 1.11
C GLY A 61 -17.12 -13.89 1.38
N VAL A 62 -16.93 -12.67 0.85
CA VAL A 62 -15.75 -11.84 1.09
C VAL A 62 -16.01 -10.96 2.33
N GLU A 63 -15.17 -11.07 3.35
CA GLU A 63 -15.23 -10.19 4.51
C GLU A 63 -14.47 -8.89 4.23
N THR A 64 -15.18 -7.79 3.98
CA THR A 64 -14.55 -6.48 3.74
C THR A 64 -14.35 -5.68 5.02
N ARG A 65 -13.17 -5.09 5.21
CA ARG A 65 -12.83 -4.22 6.37
C ARG A 65 -12.25 -2.89 5.89
N ILE A 66 -12.87 -1.77 6.25
CA ILE A 66 -12.32 -0.43 5.96
C ILE A 66 -11.32 -0.03 7.04
N ILE A 67 -10.19 0.54 6.63
CA ILE A 67 -9.14 1.05 7.53
C ILE A 67 -8.49 2.30 6.91
N ARG A 68 -8.02 3.20 7.77
CA ARG A 68 -7.35 4.46 7.39
C ARG A 68 -6.00 4.59 8.07
N PRO A 69 -4.98 5.17 7.43
CA PRO A 69 -3.76 5.60 8.11
C PRO A 69 -4.05 6.82 9.00
N LYS A 70 -3.12 7.15 9.90
CA LYS A 70 -3.20 8.35 10.73
C LYS A 70 -3.16 9.65 9.91
N GLU A 71 -2.37 9.67 8.84
CA GLU A 71 -2.11 10.86 8.01
C GLU A 71 -1.94 10.47 6.54
N SER A 72 -2.32 11.35 5.61
CA SER A 72 -2.00 11.18 4.18
C SER A 72 -0.50 11.33 3.95
N TRP A 73 0.05 10.60 2.97
CA TRP A 73 1.47 10.68 2.57
C TRP A 73 2.51 10.21 3.60
N VAL A 74 2.08 9.70 4.76
CA VAL A 74 2.95 9.17 5.82
C VAL A 74 2.69 7.66 5.98
N ASP A 75 3.75 6.84 6.02
CA ASP A 75 3.59 5.41 6.33
C ASP A 75 3.03 5.26 7.75
N ASP A 76 2.06 4.37 7.91
CA ASP A 76 1.54 3.95 9.22
C ASP A 76 1.92 2.47 9.43
N PRO A 77 3.09 2.20 10.06
CA PRO A 77 3.58 0.83 10.22
C PRO A 77 2.66 -0.05 11.05
N GLU A 78 1.93 0.53 12.00
CA GLU A 78 1.00 -0.20 12.88
C GLU A 78 -0.23 -0.65 12.07
N MET A 79 -0.80 0.28 11.30
CA MET A 79 -1.90 -0.02 10.39
C MET A 79 -1.51 -1.08 9.36
N ARG A 80 -0.33 -0.95 8.74
CA ARG A 80 0.19 -1.92 7.78
C ARG A 80 0.43 -3.29 8.43
N ALA A 81 0.99 -3.34 9.65
CA ALA A 81 1.19 -4.59 10.38
C ALA A 81 -0.14 -5.31 10.63
N ARG A 82 -1.21 -4.56 10.96
CA ARG A 82 -2.55 -5.13 11.13
C ARG A 82 -3.12 -5.70 9.84
N VAL A 83 -2.97 -4.99 8.72
CA VAL A 83 -3.40 -5.50 7.39
C VAL A 83 -2.66 -6.79 7.03
N VAL A 84 -1.36 -6.88 7.31
CA VAL A 84 -0.56 -8.09 7.07
C VAL A 84 -0.94 -9.24 8.00
N ALA A 85 -1.28 -8.96 9.25
CA ALA A 85 -1.65 -9.97 10.24
C ALA A 85 -3.03 -10.58 9.97
N ASP A 86 -4.00 -9.73 9.62
CA ASP A 86 -5.41 -10.10 9.64
C ASP A 86 -6.07 -10.15 8.25
N GLY A 87 -5.34 -9.78 7.19
CA GLY A 87 -5.87 -9.64 5.83
C GLY A 87 -5.27 -10.65 4.85
N ASP A 88 -6.09 -11.14 3.92
CA ASP A 88 -5.64 -11.96 2.79
C ASP A 88 -5.28 -11.12 1.56
N ALA A 89 -5.96 -9.96 1.41
CA ALA A 89 -5.78 -9.04 0.29
C ALA A 89 -6.11 -7.60 0.72
N ALA A 90 -5.67 -6.62 -0.08
CA ALA A 90 -6.01 -5.22 0.13
C ALA A 90 -6.29 -4.50 -1.19
N ILE A 91 -7.27 -3.59 -1.18
CA ILE A 91 -7.50 -2.57 -2.20
C ILE A 91 -7.16 -1.22 -1.58
N ILE A 92 -6.36 -0.42 -2.28
CA ILE A 92 -5.85 0.84 -1.77
C ILE A 92 -6.42 1.99 -2.59
N GLY A 93 -7.12 2.90 -1.92
CA GLY A 93 -7.71 4.10 -2.49
C GLY A 93 -6.72 5.23 -2.48
N VAL A 94 -5.85 5.25 -3.48
CA VAL A 94 -4.93 6.37 -3.75
C VAL A 94 -5.59 7.26 -4.81
N GLY A 95 -6.33 8.27 -4.36
CA GLY A 95 -6.91 9.30 -5.22
C GLY A 95 -5.84 10.23 -5.81
N LEU A 96 -6.24 11.10 -6.73
CA LEU A 96 -5.46 12.25 -7.19
C LEU A 96 -6.03 13.52 -6.58
#